data_AF-A0A4Y2W6L5-F1
#
_entry.id   AF-A0A4Y2W6L5-F1
#
_cell.length_a   1.000
_cell.length_b   1.000
_cell.length_c   1.000
_cell.angle_alpha   90.00
_cell.angle_beta   90.00
_cell.angle_gamma   90.00
#
_symmetry.space_group_name_H-M   'P 1'
#
loop_
_entity.id
_entity.type
_entity.pdbx_description
1 polymer ?
#
loop_
_entity_poly.entity_id
_entity_poly.type
_entity_poly.pdbx_seq_one_letter_code
_entity_poly.pdbx_strand_id
1 'polypeptide(L)'
;MTVRHLTGSAKLTGLLSGLGHSVSQSTILQLDTDIALLQLKNQSLFPKNFIPNVFTTLVWDNSDFGEETLSGEGTTHCTNGIILQWESTAEVNTILSEPLKRNRKRTLEPPSSVIVPLKNFKRSGPQNPISIDNILFSDKYGTCSQEPF
;
A
#
# COMPACT_ATOMS: atom_id res chain seq x y z
N MET A 1 13.76 -8.27 -23.28
CA MET A 1 13.21 -8.20 -21.91
C MET A 1 13.61 -9.41 -21.08
N THR A 2 13.27 -10.64 -21.50
CA THR A 2 13.51 -11.89 -20.75
C THR A 2 14.98 -12.12 -20.37
N VAL A 3 15.93 -12.02 -21.30
CA VAL A 3 17.36 -12.25 -21.01
C VAL A 3 17.93 -11.21 -20.03
N ARG A 4 17.54 -9.93 -20.15
CA ARG A 4 17.96 -8.87 -19.22
C ARG A 4 17.43 -9.13 -17.81
N HIS A 5 16.15 -9.49 -17.68
CA HIS A 5 15.55 -9.78 -16.37
C HIS A 5 16.05 -11.09 -15.76
N LEU A 6 16.37 -12.09 -16.59
CA LEU A 6 16.89 -13.38 -16.14
C LEU A 6 18.35 -13.30 -15.69
N THR A 7 19.18 -12.49 -16.35
CA THR A 7 20.64 -12.49 -16.15
C THR A 7 21.20 -11.21 -15.54
N GLY A 8 20.49 -10.09 -15.61
CA GLY A 8 20.96 -8.77 -15.16
C GLY A 8 22.19 -8.21 -15.91
N SER A 9 22.77 -8.95 -16.87
CA SER A 9 24.08 -8.64 -17.45
C SER A 9 23.97 -7.79 -18.72
N ALA A 10 24.40 -6.53 -18.63
CA ALA A 10 24.47 -5.62 -19.79
C ALA A 10 25.49 -6.06 -20.85
N LYS A 11 26.53 -6.82 -20.46
CA LYS A 11 27.53 -7.36 -21.40
C LYS A 11 26.94 -8.46 -22.26
N LEU A 12 26.14 -9.34 -21.66
CA LEU A 12 25.49 -10.44 -22.37
C LEU A 12 24.45 -9.93 -23.37
N THR A 13 23.63 -8.96 -22.97
CA THR A 13 22.68 -8.32 -23.88
C THR A 13 23.39 -7.55 -25.00
N GLY A 14 24.53 -6.93 -24.71
CA GLY A 14 25.40 -6.31 -25.70
C GLY A 14 25.89 -7.31 -26.76
N LEU A 15 26.42 -8.46 -26.33
CA LEU A 15 26.86 -9.53 -27.24
C LEU A 15 25.72 -10.05 -28.13
N LEU A 16 24.57 -10.36 -27.54
CA LEU A 16 23.40 -10.84 -28.28
C LEU A 16 22.89 -9.79 -29.27
N SER A 17 22.95 -8.52 -28.91
CA SER A 17 22.59 -7.43 -29.81
C SER A 17 23.58 -7.27 -30.96
N GLY A 18 24.88 -7.45 -30.69
CA GLY A 18 25.92 -7.45 -31.72
C GLY A 18 25.80 -8.62 -32.70
N LEU A 19 25.26 -9.76 -32.25
CA LEU A 19 24.98 -10.92 -33.08
C LEU A 19 23.61 -10.86 -33.79
N GLY A 20 22.81 -9.80 -33.58
CA GLY A 20 21.48 -9.65 -34.18
C GLY A 20 20.38 -10.51 -33.55
N HIS A 21 20.64 -11.13 -32.40
CA HIS A 21 19.67 -11.98 -31.69
C HIS A 21 18.84 -11.24 -30.63
N SER A 22 19.23 -10.02 -30.28
CA SER A 22 18.44 -9.16 -29.40
C SER A 22 18.49 -7.70 -29.82
N VAL A 23 17.53 -6.93 -29.33
CA VAL A 23 17.62 -5.46 -29.36
C VAL A 23 18.77 -4.98 -28.48
N SER A 24 19.28 -3.79 -28.75
CA SER A 24 20.36 -3.17 -27.98
C SER A 24 19.92 -2.87 -26.55
N GLN A 25 20.90 -2.79 -25.64
CA GLN A 25 20.64 -2.50 -24.24
C GLN A 25 19.89 -1.18 -24.03
N SER A 26 20.21 -0.14 -24.82
CA SER A 26 19.53 1.16 -24.73
C SER A 26 18.06 1.06 -25.12
N THR A 27 17.73 0.34 -26.19
CA THR A 27 16.35 0.12 -26.61
C THR A 27 15.55 -0.66 -25.57
N ILE A 28 16.17 -1.62 -24.88
CA ILE A 28 15.51 -2.35 -23.79
C ILE A 28 15.15 -1.40 -22.64
N LEU A 29 16.09 -0.57 -22.20
CA LEU A 29 15.84 0.39 -21.10
C LEU A 29 14.76 1.42 -21.45
N GLN A 30 14.72 1.86 -22.71
CA GLN A 30 13.68 2.76 -23.18
C GLN A 30 12.31 2.08 -23.13
N LEU A 31 12.21 0.84 -23.62
CA LEU A 31 10.98 0.05 -23.53
C LEU A 31 10.51 -0.16 -22.08
N ASP A 32 11.43 -0.48 -21.16
CA ASP A 32 11.12 -0.60 -19.73
C ASP A 32 10.50 0.70 -19.19
N THR A 33 11.06 1.83 -19.58
CA THR A 33 10.59 3.16 -19.16
C THR A 33 9.21 3.46 -19.76
N ASP A 34 9.01 3.16 -21.04
CA ASP A 34 7.73 3.40 -21.73
C ASP A 34 6.61 2.53 -21.14
N ILE A 35 6.91 1.27 -20.81
CA ILE A 35 5.96 0.37 -20.13
C ILE A 35 5.60 0.92 -18.74
N ALA A 36 6.59 1.41 -17.97
CA ALA A 36 6.34 2.01 -16.66
C ALA A 36 5.47 3.28 -16.77
N LEU A 37 5.72 4.14 -17.77
CA LEU A 37 4.89 5.32 -18.04
C LEU A 37 3.47 4.95 -18.47
N LEU A 38 3.31 3.87 -19.24
CA LEU A 38 2.00 3.37 -19.65
C LEU A 38 1.22 2.81 -18.46
N GLN A 39 1.87 2.11 -17.54
CA GLN A 39 1.25 1.66 -16.28
C GLN A 39 0.80 2.83 -15.41
N LEU A 40 1.63 3.88 -15.28
CA LEU A 40 1.26 5.10 -14.57
C LEU A 40 0.03 5.80 -15.17
N LYS A 41 -0.13 5.76 -16.50
CA LYS A 41 -1.32 6.32 -17.18
C LYS A 41 -2.57 5.47 -16.99
N ASN A 42 -2.42 4.16 -16.89
CA ASN A 42 -3.54 3.21 -16.89
C ASN A 42 -4.02 2.82 -15.48
N GLN A 43 -3.20 2.99 -14.44
CA GLN A 43 -3.60 2.66 -13.07
C GLN A 43 -4.11 3.89 -12.32
N SER A 44 -5.38 3.85 -11.90
CA SER A 44 -5.71 4.33 -10.56
C SER A 44 -4.94 3.43 -9.59
N LEU A 45 -3.73 3.83 -9.20
CA LEU A 45 -2.88 3.06 -8.28
C LEU A 45 -3.53 2.82 -6.91
N PHE A 46 -4.67 3.46 -6.69
CA PHE A 46 -5.43 3.42 -5.46
C PHE A 46 -6.58 2.43 -5.55
N PRO A 47 -6.85 1.67 -4.46
CA PRO A 47 -8.06 0.87 -4.37
C PRO A 47 -9.30 1.72 -4.66
N LYS A 48 -10.34 1.12 -5.25
CA LYS A 48 -11.51 1.84 -5.81
C LYS A 48 -12.22 2.82 -4.87
N ASN A 49 -11.99 2.71 -3.55
CA ASN A 49 -12.64 3.53 -2.53
C ASN A 49 -11.76 4.71 -2.04
N PHE A 50 -10.57 4.89 -2.62
CA PHE A 50 -9.69 6.01 -2.27
C PHE A 50 -9.93 7.21 -3.16
N ILE A 51 -10.02 8.37 -2.52
CA ILE A 51 -10.28 9.65 -3.14
C ILE A 51 -8.93 10.28 -3.55
N PRO A 52 -8.76 10.69 -4.81
CA PRO A 52 -7.54 11.35 -5.24
C PRO A 52 -7.38 12.72 -4.56
N ASN A 53 -6.12 13.17 -4.37
CA ASN A 53 -5.77 14.48 -3.81
C ASN A 53 -6.22 14.74 -2.35
N VAL A 54 -6.56 13.70 -1.59
CA VAL A 54 -6.86 13.81 -0.15
C VAL A 54 -5.65 13.36 0.67
N PHE A 55 -5.40 14.06 1.79
CA PHE A 55 -4.35 13.68 2.73
C PHE A 55 -4.54 12.22 3.16
N THR A 56 -3.50 11.41 2.95
CA THR A 56 -3.51 9.97 3.18
C THR A 56 -2.28 9.59 3.97
N THR A 57 -2.48 8.91 5.09
CA THR A 57 -1.39 8.37 5.91
C THR A 57 -1.15 6.93 5.53
N LEU A 58 0.13 6.59 5.35
CA LEU A 58 0.57 5.29 4.92
C LEU A 58 1.50 4.70 5.97
N VAL A 59 1.24 3.47 6.39
CA VAL A 59 2.06 2.74 7.35
C VAL A 59 2.38 1.38 6.76
N TRP A 60 3.65 1.03 6.69
CA TRP A 60 4.11 -0.30 6.29
C TRP A 60 4.99 -0.89 7.36
N ASP A 61 4.85 -2.19 7.54
CA ASP A 61 5.66 -2.97 8.46
C ASP A 61 6.01 -4.32 7.82
N ASN A 62 7.21 -4.81 8.11
CA ASN A 62 7.62 -6.15 7.71
C ASN A 62 7.32 -7.10 8.87
N SER A 63 6.41 -8.02 8.63
CA SER A 63 6.12 -9.12 9.55
C SER A 63 6.96 -10.32 9.12
N ASP A 64 8.22 -10.32 9.56
CA ASP A 64 9.12 -11.44 9.37
C ASP A 64 8.98 -12.41 10.57
N PHE A 65 8.66 -13.67 10.30
CA PHE A 65 8.55 -14.72 11.33
C PHE A 65 9.55 -15.85 11.02
N GLY A 66 10.27 -16.31 12.04
CA GLY A 66 11.20 -17.44 11.91
C GLY A 66 12.54 -17.09 11.24
N GLU A 67 12.92 -15.81 11.26
CA GLU A 67 14.08 -15.21 10.60
C GLU A 67 15.46 -15.84 10.95
N GLU A 68 15.56 -16.64 12.02
CA GLU A 68 16.78 -17.33 12.42
C GLU A 68 16.84 -18.80 11.96
N THR A 69 16.60 -19.08 10.68
CA THR A 69 16.88 -20.41 10.10
C THR A 69 18.04 -20.36 9.12
N LEU A 70 19.01 -21.27 9.27
CA LEU A 70 20.17 -21.40 8.37
C LEU A 70 19.79 -21.76 6.93
N SER A 71 18.63 -22.39 6.73
CA SER A 71 18.12 -22.82 5.43
C SER A 71 17.12 -21.83 4.79
N GLY A 72 16.56 -20.89 5.57
CA GLY A 72 15.43 -20.06 5.14
C GLY A 72 14.10 -20.82 4.97
N GLU A 73 14.04 -22.10 5.34
CA GLU A 73 12.82 -22.92 5.23
C GLU A 73 11.90 -22.67 6.43
N GLY A 74 10.60 -22.48 6.16
CA GLY A 74 9.61 -22.17 7.20
C GLY A 74 9.62 -20.73 7.67
N THR A 75 10.37 -19.83 7.03
CA THR A 75 10.29 -18.40 7.30
C THR A 75 9.10 -17.79 6.57
N THR A 76 8.42 -16.86 7.25
CA THR A 76 7.38 -16.05 6.61
C THR A 76 7.94 -14.65 6.44
N HIS A 77 7.99 -14.18 5.21
CA HIS A 77 8.35 -12.82 4.87
C HIS A 77 7.12 -12.14 4.29
N CYS A 78 6.40 -11.36 5.09
CA CYS A 78 5.28 -10.57 4.60
C CYS A 78 5.43 -9.09 4.93
N THR A 79 5.19 -8.23 3.94
CA THR A 79 5.08 -6.79 4.14
C THR A 79 3.62 -6.44 4.25
N ASN A 80 3.21 -5.99 5.43
CA ASN A 80 1.86 -5.55 5.72
C ASN A 80 1.77 -4.04 5.58
N GLY A 81 0.66 -3.55 5.01
CA GLY A 81 0.43 -2.13 4.78
C GLY A 81 -0.94 -1.71 5.27
N ILE A 82 -1.01 -0.57 5.94
CA ILE A 82 -2.25 0.10 6.33
C ILE A 82 -2.29 1.47 5.64
N ILE A 83 -3.41 1.75 4.98
CA ILE A 83 -3.69 3.01 4.31
C ILE A 83 -4.86 3.68 5.03
N LEU A 84 -4.63 4.86 5.59
CA LEU A 84 -5.64 5.67 6.28
C LEU A 84 -5.92 6.93 5.46
N GLN A 85 -7.16 7.10 5.01
CA GLN A 85 -7.63 8.31 4.35
C GLN A 85 -8.87 8.81 5.08
N TRP A 86 -8.90 10.10 5.40
CA TRP A 86 -10.08 10.70 6.00
C TRP A 86 -11.21 10.76 4.99
N GLU A 87 -12.43 10.45 5.44
CA GLU A 87 -13.62 10.65 4.63
C GLU A 87 -13.75 12.15 4.33
N SER A 88 -13.62 12.49 3.05
CA SER A 88 -13.72 13.87 2.59
C SER A 88 -15.19 14.27 2.58
N THR A 89 -15.69 14.84 3.66
CA THR A 89 -16.87 15.70 3.60
C THR A 89 -16.47 17.04 2.97
N ALA A 90 -17.38 17.66 2.20
CA ALA A 90 -17.11 18.91 1.48
C ALA A 90 -16.52 20.02 2.38
N GLU A 91 -16.85 20.00 3.66
CA GLU A 91 -16.36 20.92 4.69
C GLU A 91 -14.86 20.76 4.97
N VAL A 92 -14.35 19.53 5.06
CA VAL A 92 -12.93 19.24 5.38
C VAL A 92 -11.99 19.66 4.25
N ASN A 93 -12.39 19.46 3.00
CA ASN A 93 -11.61 19.91 1.84
C ASN A 93 -11.52 21.44 1.77
N THR A 94 -12.57 22.13 2.21
CA THR A 94 -12.58 23.60 2.26
C THR A 94 -11.55 24.08 3.29
N ILE A 95 -11.51 23.48 4.48
CA ILE A 95 -10.54 23.78 5.54
C ILE A 95 -9.09 23.48 5.11
N LEU A 96 -8.85 22.37 4.41
CA LEU A 96 -7.51 22.01 3.92
C LEU A 96 -7.03 22.89 2.75
N SER A 97 -7.96 23.48 1.99
CA SER A 97 -7.64 24.37 0.87
C SER A 97 -7.29 25.80 1.29
N GLU A 98 -7.65 26.19 2.52
CA GLU A 98 -7.35 27.53 3.00
C GLU A 98 -5.85 27.66 3.31
N PRO A 99 -5.14 28.62 2.69
CA PRO A 99 -3.76 28.87 3.02
C PRO A 99 -3.68 29.31 4.49
N LEU A 100 -3.01 28.51 5.32
CA LEU A 100 -2.78 28.81 6.72
C LEU A 100 -2.10 30.18 6.83
N LYS A 101 -2.86 31.20 7.28
CA LYS A 101 -2.32 32.52 7.54
C LYS A 101 -1.32 32.40 8.68
N ARG A 102 -0.03 32.54 8.35
CA ARG A 102 1.07 32.52 9.32
C ARG A 102 0.85 33.60 10.38
N ASN A 103 0.40 33.19 11.55
CA ASN A 103 0.26 34.08 12.70
C ASN A 103 1.58 34.18 13.46
N ARG A 104 2.00 35.40 13.84
CA ARG A 104 3.21 35.64 14.67
C ARG A 104 3.03 35.28 16.14
N LYS A 105 1.90 34.68 16.51
CA LYS A 105 1.62 34.25 17.88
C LYS A 105 2.41 32.98 18.17
N ARG A 106 3.20 33.01 19.23
CA ARG A 106 4.06 31.89 19.67
C ARG A 106 3.27 30.77 20.37
N THR A 107 2.00 31.03 20.70
CA THR A 107 1.15 30.14 21.49
C THR A 107 -0.19 29.95 20.79
N LEU A 108 -0.61 28.69 20.67
CA LEU A 108 -1.93 28.30 20.20
C LEU A 108 -2.84 28.16 21.43
N GLU A 109 -3.97 28.86 21.44
CA GLU A 109 -5.01 28.66 22.45
C GLU A 109 -5.70 27.32 22.15
N PRO A 110 -5.72 26.36 23.09
CA PRO A 110 -6.40 25.10 22.87
C PRO A 110 -7.92 25.35 22.75
N PRO A 111 -8.63 24.69 21.81
CA PRO A 111 -10.08 24.77 21.76
C PRO A 111 -10.67 24.23 23.06
N SER A 112 -11.69 24.91 23.60
CA SER A 112 -12.38 24.50 24.82
C SER A 112 -13.09 23.17 24.59
N SER A 113 -12.42 22.07 24.90
CA SER A 113 -13.00 20.73 24.87
C SER A 113 -13.47 20.36 26.27
N VAL A 114 -14.75 20.05 26.41
CA VAL A 114 -15.28 19.41 27.62
C VAL A 114 -14.79 17.96 27.57
N ILE A 115 -13.74 17.65 28.32
CA ILE A 115 -13.22 16.29 28.44
C ILE A 115 -14.29 15.47 29.17
N VAL A 116 -15.01 14.61 28.44
CA VAL A 116 -15.91 13.64 29.06
C VAL A 116 -15.04 12.62 29.80
N PRO A 117 -15.19 12.45 31.12
CA PRO A 117 -14.42 11.47 31.87
C PRO A 117 -14.67 10.08 31.28
N LEU A 118 -13.59 9.38 30.93
CA LEU A 118 -13.66 7.99 30.49
C LEU A 118 -14.29 7.17 31.63
N LYS A 119 -15.54 6.73 31.45
CA LYS A 119 -16.16 5.80 32.39
C LYS A 119 -15.42 4.48 32.30
N ASN A 120 -14.76 4.09 33.39
CA ASN A 120 -14.16 2.77 33.53
C ASN A 120 -15.28 1.73 33.48
N PHE A 121 -15.56 1.20 32.28
CA PHE A 121 -16.37 -0.01 32.16
C PHE A 121 -15.59 -1.17 32.75
N LYS A 122 -16.26 -2.05 33.50
CA LYS A 122 -15.69 -3.36 33.85
C LYS A 122 -15.32 -4.04 32.54
N ARG A 123 -14.07 -4.48 32.40
CA ARG A 123 -13.62 -5.28 31.25
C ARG A 123 -14.50 -6.52 31.15
N SER A 124 -15.46 -6.52 30.24
CA SER A 124 -16.12 -7.74 29.78
C SER A 124 -15.26 -8.29 28.66
N GLY A 125 -14.83 -9.55 28.78
CA GLY A 125 -14.33 -10.29 27.62
C GLY A 125 -15.38 -10.32 26.50
N PRO A 126 -15.01 -10.73 25.29
CA PRO A 126 -15.98 -10.87 24.20
C PRO A 126 -17.15 -11.72 24.70
N GLN A 127 -18.35 -11.13 24.70
CA GLN A 127 -19.56 -11.91 24.88
C GLN A 127 -19.66 -12.86 23.68
N ASN A 128 -20.09 -14.10 23.95
CA ASN A 128 -20.18 -15.18 22.96
C ASN A 128 -20.65 -14.63 21.60
N PRO A 129 -19.96 -14.99 20.50
CA PRO A 129 -20.31 -14.47 19.19
C PRO A 129 -21.78 -14.76 18.92
N ILE A 130 -22.51 -13.70 18.57
CA ILE A 130 -23.86 -13.77 18.03
C ILE A 130 -23.85 -14.83 16.93
N SER A 131 -24.76 -15.81 17.00
CA SER A 131 -24.90 -16.86 15.98
C SER A 131 -24.94 -16.21 14.60
N ILE A 132 -23.95 -16.52 13.76
CA ILE A 132 -23.69 -15.88 12.45
C ILE A 132 -24.66 -16.45 11.39
N ASP A 133 -25.94 -16.60 11.73
CA ASP A 133 -26.90 -17.17 10.78
C ASP A 133 -27.53 -16.09 9.88
N ASN A 134 -27.31 -14.79 10.15
CA ASN A 134 -27.99 -13.70 9.42
C ASN A 134 -27.08 -12.60 8.86
N ILE A 135 -25.76 -12.74 8.86
CA ILE A 135 -24.90 -11.85 8.07
C ILE A 135 -24.60 -12.55 6.76
N LEU A 136 -25.38 -12.19 5.74
CA LEU A 136 -25.11 -12.48 4.35
C LEU A 136 -23.70 -11.97 4.01
N PHE A 137 -22.70 -12.84 4.14
CA PHE A 137 -21.41 -12.64 3.51
C PHE A 137 -21.68 -12.67 2.01
N SER A 138 -21.68 -11.49 1.39
CA SER A 138 -21.59 -11.45 -0.06
C SER A 138 -20.19 -11.91 -0.42
N ASP A 139 -20.12 -13.11 -1.00
CA ASP A 139 -18.94 -13.71 -1.62
C ASP A 139 -18.34 -12.74 -2.65
N LYS A 140 -17.40 -11.90 -2.21
CA LYS A 140 -16.56 -11.08 -3.10
C LYS A 140 -15.12 -10.98 -2.61
N TYR A 141 -14.57 -12.09 -2.12
CA TYR A 141 -13.12 -12.26 -2.11
C TYR A 141 -12.81 -13.63 -2.68
N GLY A 142 -12.25 -13.61 -3.89
CA GLY A 142 -11.83 -14.81 -4.61
C GLY A 142 -10.87 -15.61 -3.75
N THR A 143 -11.17 -16.89 -3.63
CA THR A 143 -10.31 -17.91 -3.04
C THR A 143 -8.92 -17.84 -3.67
N CYS A 144 -7.92 -17.54 -2.84
CA CYS A 144 -6.53 -17.78 -3.18
C CYS A 144 -6.35 -19.31 -3.22
N SER A 145 -6.28 -19.87 -4.42
CA SER A 145 -6.02 -21.30 -4.64
C SER A 145 -4.62 -21.62 -4.12
N GLN A 146 -4.56 -22.36 -3.02
CA GLN A 146 -3.38 -23.12 -2.64
C GLN A 146 -3.28 -24.31 -3.60
N GLU A 147 -2.35 -24.25 -4.56
CA GLU A 147 -1.92 -25.44 -5.29
C GLU A 147 -0.96 -26.24 -4.38
N PRO A 148 -1.19 -27.54 -4.17
CA PRO A 148 -0.26 -28.39 -3.44
C PRO A 148 0.86 -28.90 -4.39
N PHE A 149 2.10 -28.56 -4.02
CA PHE A 149 3.40 -29.08 -4.47
C PHE A 149 3.74 -29.03 -5.97
#